data_AF-J0NF33-F1
#
_entry.id   AF-J0NF33-F1
#
_cell.length_a   1.000
_cell.length_b   1.000
_cell.length_c   1.000
_cell.angle_alpha   90.00
_cell.angle_beta   90.00
_cell.angle_gamma   90.00
#
_symmetry.space_group_name_H-M   'P 1'
#
loop_
_entity.id
_entity.type
_entity.pdbx_description
1 polymer ?
#
loop_
_entity_poly.entity_id
_entity_poly.type
_entity_poly.pdbx_seq_one_letter_code
_entity_poly.pdbx_strand_id
1 'polypeptide(L)'
;MVTLVFVNQSPGQAAAASRDSHLTLRRVERQQYLIERLHASRTRLTHGRLAGELGVTERTIARDIERLIHSGVPITAVPGRGGGVAIENVAPVGPIDLDLPEIAALMASLAAVGPTVSASAASAMNKLATALSPAALSPSA
;
A
#
# COMPACT_ATOMS: atom_id res chain seq x y z
N MET A 1 -22.76 22.87 26.16
CA MET A 1 -23.81 21.88 25.79
C MET A 1 -23.63 21.59 24.31
N VAL A 2 -22.98 20.48 23.96
CA VAL A 2 -22.75 20.07 22.56
C VAL A 2 -23.88 19.13 22.14
N THR A 3 -24.73 19.57 21.22
CA THR A 3 -25.82 18.76 20.69
C THR A 3 -25.26 17.81 19.63
N LEU A 4 -25.16 16.53 19.96
CA LEU A 4 -24.91 15.47 18.96
C LEU A 4 -26.20 15.28 18.14
N VAL A 5 -26.18 15.75 16.89
CA VAL A 5 -27.21 15.43 15.90
C VAL A 5 -26.93 14.01 15.41
N PHE A 6 -27.71 13.03 15.89
CA PHE A 6 -27.71 11.69 15.32
C PHE A 6 -28.43 11.74 13.97
N VAL A 7 -27.64 11.80 12.89
CA VAL A 7 -28.12 11.58 11.53
C VAL A 7 -28.58 10.13 11.42
N ASN A 8 -29.88 9.91 11.23
CA ASN A 8 -30.47 8.59 11.04
C ASN A 8 -30.04 8.01 9.69
N GLN A 9 -28.96 7.21 9.70
CA GLN A 9 -28.46 6.53 8.51
C GLN A 9 -29.41 5.38 8.14
N SER A 10 -29.98 5.42 6.94
CA SER A 10 -30.81 4.33 6.42
C SER A 10 -29.98 3.04 6.33
N PRO A 11 -30.52 1.86 6.66
CA PRO A 11 -29.75 0.61 6.77
C PRO A 11 -28.98 0.20 5.49
N GLY A 12 -29.42 0.67 4.32
CA GLY A 12 -28.70 0.48 3.06
C GLY A 12 -27.43 1.32 2.90
N GLN A 13 -27.35 2.52 3.50
CA GLN A 13 -26.17 3.39 3.42
C GLN A 13 -25.03 2.88 4.28
N ALA A 14 -25.32 2.39 5.48
CA ALA A 14 -24.31 1.76 6.35
C ALA A 14 -23.71 0.47 5.72
N ALA A 15 -24.56 -0.34 5.07
CA ALA A 15 -24.09 -1.55 4.37
C ALA A 15 -23.27 -1.24 3.11
N ALA A 16 -23.62 -0.19 2.35
CA ALA A 16 -22.84 0.28 1.20
C ALA A 16 -21.50 0.89 1.62
N ALA A 17 -21.48 1.76 2.63
CA ALA A 17 -20.25 2.36 3.16
C ALA A 17 -19.26 1.32 3.71
N SER A 18 -19.77 0.27 4.38
CA SER A 18 -18.97 -0.88 4.82
C SER A 18 -18.38 -1.65 3.64
N ARG A 19 -19.17 -1.90 2.58
CA ARG A 19 -18.70 -2.56 1.36
C ARG A 19 -17.66 -1.74 0.60
N ASP A 20 -17.85 -0.44 0.46
CA ASP A 20 -16.89 0.44 -0.23
C ASP A 20 -15.55 0.52 0.52
N SER A 21 -15.60 0.57 1.84
CA SER A 21 -14.41 0.52 2.70
C SER A 21 -13.68 -0.82 2.55
N HIS A 22 -14.41 -1.93 2.58
CA HIS A 22 -13.84 -3.26 2.39
C HIS A 22 -13.27 -3.48 0.97
N LEU A 23 -13.93 -2.97 -0.07
CA LEU A 23 -13.41 -3.00 -1.45
C LEU A 23 -12.14 -2.15 -1.58
N THR A 24 -12.07 -1.02 -0.88
CA THR A 24 -10.88 -0.17 -0.82
C THR A 24 -9.73 -0.89 -0.12
N LEU A 25 -9.98 -1.49 1.05
CA LEU A 25 -8.99 -2.28 1.77
C LEU A 25 -8.45 -3.44 0.92
N ARG A 26 -9.34 -4.23 0.30
CA ARG A 26 -8.92 -5.31 -0.62
C ARG A 26 -8.08 -4.82 -1.79
N ARG A 27 -8.35 -3.62 -2.30
CA ARG A 27 -7.52 -3.02 -3.35
C ARG A 27 -6.13 -2.68 -2.81
N VAL A 28 -6.05 -2.03 -1.66
CA VAL A 28 -4.79 -1.64 -1.02
C VAL A 28 -3.95 -2.88 -0.68
N GLU A 29 -4.56 -3.90 -0.08
CA GLU A 29 -3.89 -5.19 0.22
C GLU A 29 -3.33 -5.84 -1.04
N ARG A 30 -4.12 -5.87 -2.11
CA ARG A 30 -3.69 -6.45 -3.39
C ARG A 30 -2.57 -5.66 -4.04
N GLN A 31 -2.62 -4.33 -3.99
CA GLN A 31 -1.56 -3.46 -4.49
C GLN A 31 -0.26 -3.62 -3.69
N GLN A 32 -0.37 -3.70 -2.36
CA GLN A 32 0.77 -3.98 -1.48
C GLN A 32 1.42 -5.33 -1.83
N TYR A 33 0.60 -6.39 -1.97
CA TYR A 33 1.08 -7.70 -2.38
C TYR A 33 1.81 -7.63 -3.72
N LEU A 34 1.27 -6.92 -4.71
CA LEU A 34 1.89 -6.80 -6.03
C LEU A 34 3.28 -6.15 -5.95
N ILE A 35 3.43 -5.07 -5.17
CA ILE A 35 4.74 -4.42 -4.97
C ILE A 35 5.73 -5.41 -4.34
N GLU A 36 5.36 -6.02 -3.23
CA GLU A 36 6.22 -6.96 -2.51
C GLU A 36 6.61 -8.15 -3.38
N ARG A 37 5.64 -8.72 -4.09
CA ARG A 37 5.82 -9.89 -4.95
C ARG A 37 6.73 -9.57 -6.13
N LEU A 38 6.57 -8.41 -6.77
CA LEU A 38 7.42 -7.97 -7.88
C LEU A 38 8.82 -7.62 -7.40
N HIS A 39 8.96 -6.97 -6.23
CA HIS A 39 10.24 -6.61 -5.64
C HIS A 39 11.07 -7.85 -5.26
N ALA A 40 10.41 -8.89 -4.73
CA ALA A 40 11.06 -10.16 -4.42
C ALA A 40 11.39 -11.00 -5.67
N SER A 41 10.82 -10.68 -6.83
CA SER A 41 11.02 -11.44 -8.06
C SER A 41 12.26 -10.98 -8.81
N ARG A 42 13.14 -11.93 -9.16
CA ARG A 42 14.29 -11.66 -10.06
C ARG A 42 13.93 -11.67 -11.54
N THR A 43 12.71 -12.10 -11.87
CA THR A 43 12.22 -12.23 -13.25
C THR A 43 10.87 -11.54 -13.41
N ARG A 44 10.51 -11.18 -14.64
CA ARG A 44 9.17 -10.68 -14.96
C ARG A 44 8.11 -11.74 -14.63
N LEU A 45 6.96 -11.28 -14.13
CA LEU A 45 5.80 -12.10 -13.83
C LEU A 45 4.66 -11.73 -14.78
N THR A 46 3.94 -12.73 -15.28
CA THR A 46 2.77 -12.49 -16.13
C THR A 46 1.56 -12.05 -15.30
N HIS A 47 0.63 -11.32 -15.91
CA HIS A 47 -0.64 -11.00 -15.27
C HIS A 47 -1.40 -12.28 -14.85
N GLY A 48 -1.42 -13.31 -15.70
CA GLY A 48 -2.03 -14.61 -15.38
C GLY A 48 -1.44 -15.28 -14.15
N ARG A 49 -0.11 -15.22 -13.96
CA ARG A 49 0.53 -15.75 -12.77
C ARG A 49 0.10 -14.99 -11.50
N LEU A 50 0.16 -13.66 -11.54
CA LEU A 50 -0.24 -12.82 -10.41
C LEU A 50 -1.74 -12.97 -10.08
N ALA A 51 -2.56 -13.10 -11.11
CA ALA A 51 -3.99 -13.36 -11.01
C ALA A 51 -4.28 -14.69 -10.30
N GLY A 52 -3.55 -15.75 -10.67
CA GLY A 52 -3.62 -17.04 -10.01
C GLY A 52 -3.17 -17.01 -8.55
N GLU A 53 -2.07 -16.31 -8.25
CA GLU A 53 -1.55 -16.14 -6.87
C GLU A 53 -2.55 -15.39 -5.96
N LEU A 54 -3.30 -14.42 -6.51
CA LEU A 54 -4.27 -13.59 -5.79
C LEU A 54 -5.73 -14.05 -5.88
N GLY A 55 -6.04 -15.05 -6.70
CA GLY A 55 -7.42 -15.50 -6.95
C GLY A 55 -8.32 -14.45 -7.61
N VAL A 56 -7.75 -13.58 -8.46
CA VAL A 56 -8.49 -12.53 -9.20
C VAL A 56 -8.31 -12.67 -10.70
N THR A 57 -8.93 -11.80 -11.50
CA THR A 57 -8.79 -11.82 -12.96
C THR A 57 -7.53 -11.09 -13.42
N GLU A 58 -6.99 -11.45 -14.60
CA GLU A 58 -5.90 -10.70 -15.24
C GLU A 58 -6.26 -9.23 -15.48
N ARG A 59 -7.53 -8.92 -15.79
CA ARG A 59 -8.03 -7.55 -15.93
C ARG A 59 -7.92 -6.76 -14.62
N THR A 60 -8.16 -7.40 -13.49
CA THR A 60 -8.00 -6.80 -12.15
C THR A 60 -6.53 -6.45 -11.92
N ILE A 61 -5.63 -7.41 -12.15
CA ILE A 61 -4.18 -7.19 -12.01
C ILE A 61 -3.71 -6.06 -12.93
N ALA A 62 -4.10 -6.08 -14.21
CA ALA A 62 -3.70 -5.05 -15.17
C ALA A 62 -4.11 -3.64 -14.71
N ARG A 63 -5.32 -3.50 -14.15
CA ARG A 63 -5.80 -2.22 -13.59
C ARG A 63 -5.01 -1.80 -12.34
N ASP A 64 -4.65 -2.73 -11.47
CA ASP A 64 -3.87 -2.39 -10.27
C ASP A 64 -2.44 -2.01 -10.62
N ILE A 65 -1.80 -2.72 -11.57
CA ILE A 65 -0.49 -2.37 -12.11
C ILE A 65 -0.52 -0.98 -12.74
N GLU A 66 -1.53 -0.69 -13.57
CA GLU A 66 -1.70 0.63 -14.16
C GLU A 66 -1.79 1.71 -13.07
N ARG A 67 -2.61 1.50 -12.03
CA ARG A 67 -2.70 2.44 -10.90
C ARG A 67 -1.38 2.63 -10.16
N LEU A 68 -0.62 1.56 -9.96
CA LEU A 68 0.68 1.59 -9.29
C LEU A 68 1.71 2.39 -10.10
N ILE A 69 1.73 2.21 -11.42
CA ILE A 69 2.57 3.01 -12.33
C ILE A 69 2.18 4.48 -12.24
N HIS A 70 0.88 4.81 -12.27
CA HIS A 70 0.40 6.18 -12.14
C HIS A 70 0.70 6.80 -10.76
N SER A 71 0.84 6.00 -9.71
CA SER A 71 1.28 6.47 -8.39
C SER A 71 2.81 6.59 -8.24
N GLY A 72 3.57 6.31 -9.31
CA GLY A 72 5.02 6.45 -9.33
C GLY A 72 5.81 5.22 -8.87
N VAL A 73 5.17 4.05 -8.72
CA VAL A 73 5.91 2.81 -8.46
C VAL A 73 6.66 2.41 -9.74
N PRO A 74 7.97 2.12 -9.66
CA PRO A 74 8.81 1.88 -10.84
C PRO A 74 8.58 0.50 -11.45
N ILE A 75 7.39 0.28 -12.03
CA ILE A 75 7.01 -0.99 -12.67
C ILE A 75 7.17 -0.86 -14.18
N THR A 76 7.88 -1.81 -14.81
CA THR A 76 7.89 -1.98 -16.26
C THR A 76 7.00 -3.13 -16.70
N ALA A 77 6.21 -2.88 -17.74
CA ALA A 77 5.41 -3.90 -18.42
C ALA A 77 5.92 -4.14 -19.84
N VAL A 78 6.16 -5.40 -20.19
CA VAL A 78 6.53 -5.81 -21.55
C VAL A 78 5.38 -6.66 -22.12
N PRO A 79 4.79 -6.29 -23.26
CA PRO A 79 3.70 -7.06 -23.87
C PRO A 79 4.22 -8.32 -24.59
N GLY A 80 3.29 -9.23 -24.92
CA GLY A 80 3.58 -10.39 -25.77
C GLY A 80 4.10 -11.63 -25.05
N ARG A 81 4.48 -12.64 -25.83
CA ARG A 81 4.91 -13.97 -25.36
C ARG A 81 6.29 -13.85 -24.70
N GLY A 82 6.41 -14.24 -23.43
CA GLY A 82 7.61 -14.00 -22.61
C GLY A 82 7.68 -12.59 -21.99
N GLY A 83 6.63 -11.78 -22.18
CA GLY A 83 6.45 -10.50 -21.50
C GLY A 83 6.00 -10.66 -20.05
N GLY A 84 5.61 -9.54 -19.44
CA GLY A 84 5.16 -9.47 -18.05
C GLY A 84 5.58 -8.18 -17.37
N VAL A 85 5.33 -8.11 -16.07
CA VAL A 85 5.61 -6.97 -15.21
C VAL A 85 6.78 -7.27 -14.29
N ALA A 86 7.61 -6.27 -14.03
CA ALA A 86 8.68 -6.31 -13.03
C ALA A 86 8.85 -4.92 -12.43
N ILE A 87 9.35 -4.86 -11.19
CA ILE A 87 9.90 -3.61 -10.67
C ILE A 87 11.26 -3.39 -11.32
N GLU A 88 11.48 -2.22 -11.91
CA GLU A 88 12.82 -1.83 -12.36
C GLU A 88 13.77 -1.85 -11.17
N ASN A 89 14.99 -2.31 -11.42
CA ASN A 89 16.04 -2.27 -10.42
C ASN A 89 16.51 -0.82 -10.32
N VAL A 90 15.70 0.02 -9.67
CA VAL A 90 16.08 1.39 -9.33
C VAL A 90 17.22 1.26 -8.33
N ALA A 91 18.32 1.99 -8.56
CA ALA A 91 19.38 2.14 -7.57
C ALA A 91 18.74 2.40 -6.18
N PRO A 92 19.34 1.91 -5.07
CA PRO A 92 18.74 2.05 -3.75
C PRO A 92 18.26 3.48 -3.57
N VAL A 93 16.95 3.63 -3.32
CA VAL A 93 16.35 4.93 -3.03
C VAL A 93 17.19 5.51 -1.89
N GLY A 94 17.79 6.68 -2.13
CA GLY A 94 18.56 7.36 -1.10
C GLY A 94 17.71 7.57 0.15
N PRO A 95 18.33 7.84 1.31
CA PRO A 95 17.56 8.18 2.51
C PRO A 95 16.59 9.33 2.19
N ILE A 96 15.35 9.17 2.62
CA ILE A 96 14.31 10.20 2.52
C ILE A 96 14.24 10.88 3.88
N ASP A 97 14.42 12.20 3.90
CA ASP A 97 14.21 12.99 5.10
C ASP A 97 12.71 13.27 5.26
N LEU A 98 12.18 12.98 6.45
CA LEU A 98 10.78 13.22 6.80
C LEU A 98 10.71 14.05 8.08
N ASP A 99 9.86 15.06 8.10
CA ASP A 99 9.60 15.84 9.29
C ASP A 99 8.59 15.15 10.25
N LEU A 100 8.43 15.71 11.45
CA LEU A 100 7.53 15.15 12.46
C LEU A 100 6.07 15.06 11.96
N PRO A 101 5.47 16.13 11.37
CA PRO A 101 4.15 16.05 10.74
C PRO A 101 4.01 14.94 9.69
N GLU A 102 4.99 14.77 8.81
CA GLU A 102 5.00 13.75 7.76
C GLU A 102 5.04 12.35 8.34
N ILE A 103 5.91 12.11 9.32
CA ILE A 103 5.96 10.82 10.03
C ILE A 103 4.63 10.53 10.72
N ALA A 104 4.04 11.52 11.39
CA ALA A 104 2.74 11.37 12.05
C ALA A 104 1.62 11.03 11.05
N ALA A 105 1.61 11.66 9.86
CA ALA A 105 0.65 11.37 8.81
C ALA A 105 0.78 9.93 8.28
N LEU A 106 2.00 9.43 8.10
CA LEU A 106 2.27 8.05 7.70
C LEU A 106 1.81 7.05 8.76
N MET A 107 2.11 7.30 10.05
CA MET A 107 1.64 6.45 11.14
C MET A 107 0.10 6.42 11.22
N ALA A 108 -0.57 7.57 11.10
CA ALA A 108 -2.04 7.64 11.10
C ALA A 108 -2.65 6.84 9.94
N SER A 109 -2.08 6.98 8.74
CA SER A 109 -2.51 6.23 7.56
C SER A 109 -2.34 4.72 7.75
N LEU A 110 -1.21 4.31 8.31
CA LEU A 110 -0.91 2.90 8.57
C LEU A 110 -1.78 2.32 9.69
N ALA A 111 -2.11 3.12 10.71
CA ALA A 111 -3.05 2.74 11.75
C ALA A 111 -4.47 2.52 11.20
N ALA A 112 -4.89 3.34 10.23
CA ALA A 112 -6.19 3.22 9.58
C ALA A 112 -6.30 1.98 8.66
N VAL A 113 -5.21 1.62 7.98
CA VAL A 113 -5.13 0.38 7.17
C VAL A 113 -5.01 -0.86 8.06
N GLY A 114 -4.38 -0.71 9.23
CA GLY A 114 -4.08 -1.77 10.18
C GLY A 114 -2.57 -2.06 10.19
N PRO A 115 -1.83 -1.75 11.26
CA PRO A 115 -0.37 -1.84 11.28
C PRO A 115 0.16 -3.28 11.24
N THR A 116 -0.70 -4.28 11.37
CA THR A 116 -0.36 -5.71 11.40
C THR A 116 -0.87 -6.48 10.18
N VAL A 117 -1.45 -5.80 9.18
CA VAL A 117 -1.99 -6.47 7.97
C VAL A 117 -0.92 -7.14 7.12
N SER A 118 0.34 -6.72 7.25
CA SER A 118 1.48 -7.36 6.62
C SER A 118 2.75 -7.20 7.46
N ALA A 119 3.75 -8.04 7.19
CA ALA A 119 5.07 -7.92 7.82
C ALA A 119 5.73 -6.57 7.48
N SER A 120 5.53 -6.08 6.26
CA SER A 120 6.04 -4.77 5.82
C SER A 120 5.35 -3.62 6.55
N ALA A 121 4.03 -3.71 6.76
CA ALA A 121 3.28 -2.73 7.55
C ALA A 121 3.81 -2.67 8.98
N ALA A 122 3.98 -3.84 9.63
CA ALA A 122 4.51 -3.91 10.99
C ALA A 122 5.95 -3.36 11.06
N SER A 123 6.79 -3.70 10.08
CA SER A 123 8.16 -3.18 9.99
C SER A 123 8.20 -1.67 9.80
N ALA A 124 7.35 -1.12 8.92
CA ALA A 124 7.26 0.31 8.68
C ALA A 124 6.81 1.07 9.94
N MET A 125 5.76 0.61 10.62
CA MET A 125 5.30 1.23 11.87
C MET A 125 6.41 1.25 12.93
N ASN A 126 7.13 0.14 13.10
CA ASN A 126 8.24 0.06 14.06
C ASN A 126 9.37 1.03 13.72
N LYS A 127 9.73 1.18 12.43
CA LYS A 127 10.76 2.13 11.99
C LYS A 127 10.33 3.58 12.25
N LEU A 128 9.08 3.93 11.92
CA LEU A 128 8.55 5.28 12.16
C LEU A 128 8.51 5.60 13.66
N ALA A 129 8.03 4.67 14.50
CA ALA A 129 8.00 4.85 15.96
C ALA A 129 9.42 4.98 16.56
N THR A 130 10.38 4.24 16.01
CA THR A 130 11.80 4.33 16.44
C THR A 130 12.42 5.66 16.05
N ALA A 131 12.12 6.19 14.85
CA ALA A 131 12.60 7.49 14.39
C ALA A 131 12.11 8.65 15.27
N LEU A 132 10.92 8.51 15.87
CA LEU A 132 10.37 9.50 16.81
C LEU A 132 10.77 9.27 18.28
N SER A 133 11.46 8.17 18.58
CA SER A 133 11.89 7.92 19.95
C SER A 133 12.95 8.94 20.37
N PRO A 134 12.94 9.42 21.62
CA PRO A 134 13.84 10.49 22.09
C PRO A 134 15.34 10.14 21.93
N ALA A 135 15.69 8.86 21.83
CA ALA A 135 17.04 8.40 21.51
C ALA A 135 17.48 8.71 20.06
N ALA A 136 16.55 8.79 19.12
CA ALA A 136 16.78 9.15 17.72
C ALA A 136 16.75 10.67 17.47
N LEU A 137 16.04 11.42 18.32
CA LEU A 137 15.96 12.90 18.29
C LEU A 137 17.13 13.62 18.95
N SER A 138 18.21 12.92 19.32
CA SER A 138 19.45 13.59 19.74
C SER A 138 20.16 14.12 18.49
N PRO A 139 20.20 15.44 18.24
CA PRO A 139 20.95 15.97 17.11
C PRO A 139 22.43 15.63 17.31
N SER A 140 23.10 15.16 16.26
CA SER A 140 24.56 15.17 16.22
C SER A 140 24.99 16.62 16.40
N ALA A 141 25.61 16.92 17.54
CA ALA A 141 26.30 18.18 17.80
C ALA A 141 27.54 18.31 16.92
#